data_AF-A0A494QY24-F1
#
_entry.id   AF-A0A494QY24-F1
#
_cell.length_a   1.000
_cell.length_b   1.000
_cell.length_c   1.000
_cell.angle_alpha   90.00
_cell.angle_beta   90.00
_cell.angle_gamma   90.00
#
_symmetry.space_group_name_H-M   'P 1'
#
loop_
_entity.id
_entity.type
_entity.pdbx_description
1 polymer ?
#
loop_
_entity_poly.entity_id
_entity_poly.type
_entity_poly.pdbx_seq_one_letter_code
_entity_poly.pdbx_strand_id
1 'polypeptide(L)'
;MARQEIILGTPPTGLGGDPPRTASMKINAMTQELYDKNAALGTAASADMTTSRDDPTPGRVNKTGDYGIGLPLSGRIITSRAFPIGKACGVSFDYLTGQDRPPSSTDGALMTLTYNDEFYFQTYFDWRLGDLHTISKATPTTAQVWRKFYNNDNALGLVSNGALLEFGSNANGDYARFASGVQICWRTSIAPELVNSSNIGATWNFPMPFLAGALPNIMVNFASGELAVRKLFNGPGAAVRSPFTCLASVWSQGAFGHADLDGVSFSLVAIGRWK
;
A
#
# COMPACT_ATOMS: atom_id res chain seq x y z
N MET A 1 -10.63 52.42 28.77
CA MET A 1 -10.32 53.30 29.91
C MET A 1 -11.13 52.79 31.11
N ALA A 2 -11.00 53.38 32.30
CA ALA A 2 -11.99 53.09 33.34
C ALA A 2 -13.35 53.64 32.90
N ARG A 3 -14.44 52.89 33.17
CA ARG A 3 -15.81 53.33 32.87
C ARG A 3 -16.06 54.71 33.48
N GLN A 4 -16.53 55.66 32.68
CA GLN A 4 -16.88 57.00 33.15
C GLN A 4 -18.36 57.04 33.55
N GLU A 5 -18.65 57.07 34.85
CA GLU A 5 -20.03 57.18 35.32
C GLU A 5 -20.57 58.62 35.18
N ILE A 6 -21.83 58.73 34.75
CA ILE A 6 -22.55 60.00 34.67
C ILE A 6 -23.17 60.27 36.03
N ILE A 7 -22.83 61.42 36.64
CA ILE A 7 -23.37 61.83 37.93
C ILE A 7 -24.69 62.56 37.68
N LEU A 8 -25.80 62.00 38.17
CA LEU A 8 -27.14 62.55 37.93
C LEU A 8 -27.55 63.66 38.92
N GLY A 9 -26.83 63.80 40.04
CA GLY A 9 -27.15 64.75 41.11
C GLY A 9 -28.37 64.32 41.96
N THR A 10 -28.77 65.17 42.91
CA THR A 10 -29.92 64.88 43.80
C THR A 10 -31.25 65.19 43.09
N PRO A 11 -32.20 64.23 43.00
CA PRO A 11 -33.54 64.50 42.48
C PRO A 11 -34.28 65.56 43.31
N PRO A 12 -35.21 66.36 42.74
CA PRO A 12 -35.63 66.40 41.33
C PRO A 12 -34.82 67.38 40.47
N THR A 13 -33.92 68.18 41.06
CA THR A 13 -33.24 69.29 40.39
C THR A 13 -31.91 68.91 39.75
N GLY A 14 -31.35 67.74 40.07
CA GLY A 14 -30.06 67.27 39.56
C GLY A 14 -28.87 68.06 40.11
N LEU A 15 -29.04 68.75 41.25
CA LEU A 15 -27.99 69.56 41.88
C LEU A 15 -26.79 68.66 42.26
N GLY A 16 -25.59 69.06 41.87
CA GLY A 16 -24.36 68.28 42.04
C GLY A 16 -24.09 67.25 40.93
N GLY A 17 -24.92 67.19 39.89
CA GLY A 17 -24.72 66.34 38.71
C GLY A 17 -23.75 66.92 37.66
N ASP A 18 -23.36 66.08 36.71
CA ASP A 18 -22.56 66.50 35.56
C ASP A 18 -23.36 67.46 34.65
N PRO A 19 -22.77 68.59 34.21
CA PRO A 19 -23.38 69.41 33.16
C PRO A 19 -23.60 68.60 31.87
N PRO A 20 -24.60 68.95 31.02
CA PRO A 20 -24.88 68.21 29.78
C PRO A 20 -23.67 68.01 28.87
N ARG A 21 -22.74 68.98 28.85
CA ARG A 21 -21.47 68.90 28.11
C ARG A 21 -20.57 67.78 28.66
N THR A 22 -20.36 67.74 29.98
CA THR A 22 -19.51 66.73 30.63
C THR A 22 -20.12 65.34 30.47
N ALA A 23 -21.43 65.20 30.64
CA ALA A 23 -22.14 63.95 30.38
C ALA A 23 -21.97 63.48 28.92
N SER A 24 -22.12 64.39 27.93
CA SER A 24 -21.94 64.06 26.51
C SER A 24 -20.50 63.66 26.17
N MET A 25 -19.49 64.31 26.76
CA MET A 25 -18.09 63.92 26.60
C MET A 25 -17.81 62.51 27.16
N LYS A 26 -18.37 62.18 28.32
CA LYS A 26 -18.28 60.83 28.92
C LYS A 26 -18.93 59.78 28.00
N ILE A 27 -20.08 60.09 27.42
CA ILE A 27 -20.76 59.20 26.45
C ILE A 27 -19.89 58.98 25.22
N ASN A 28 -19.34 60.04 24.62
CA ASN A 28 -18.45 59.92 23.46
C ASN A 28 -17.21 59.08 23.78
N ALA A 29 -16.58 59.29 24.94
CA ALA A 29 -15.43 58.52 25.37
C ALA A 29 -15.74 57.02 25.58
N MET A 30 -16.88 56.70 26.22
CA MET A 30 -17.32 55.31 26.38
C MET A 30 -17.70 54.65 25.06
N THR A 31 -18.32 55.41 24.14
CA THR A 31 -18.70 54.92 22.80
C THR A 31 -17.47 54.65 21.95
N GLN A 32 -16.48 55.55 21.97
CA GLN A 32 -15.20 55.34 21.31
C GLN A 32 -14.51 54.09 21.85
N GLU A 33 -14.50 53.89 23.17
CA GLU A 33 -13.95 52.67 23.77
C GLU A 33 -14.65 51.41 23.26
N LEU A 34 -15.97 51.40 23.10
CA LEU A 34 -16.70 50.26 22.54
C LEU A 34 -16.30 49.99 21.08
N TYR A 35 -16.20 51.02 20.25
CA TYR A 35 -15.75 50.87 18.86
C TYR A 35 -14.31 50.37 18.77
N ASP A 36 -13.41 50.92 19.59
CA ASP A 36 -12.02 50.46 19.66
C ASP A 36 -11.94 49.00 20.09
N LYS A 37 -12.76 48.58 21.06
CA LYS A 37 -12.86 47.17 21.49
C LYS A 37 -13.41 46.27 20.41
N ASN A 38 -14.47 46.68 19.72
CA ASN A 38 -15.06 45.90 18.62
C ASN A 38 -14.09 45.78 17.43
N ALA A 39 -13.37 46.85 17.10
CA ALA A 39 -12.34 46.86 16.05
C ALA A 39 -11.14 45.97 16.41
N ALA A 40 -10.86 45.79 17.70
CA ALA A 40 -9.82 44.90 18.20
C ALA A 40 -10.24 43.42 18.25
N LEU A 41 -11.51 43.08 18.02
CA LEU A 41 -11.95 41.69 17.95
C LEU A 41 -11.39 41.01 16.69
N GLY A 42 -10.88 39.78 16.86
CA GLY A 42 -10.45 38.96 15.73
C GLY A 42 -11.63 38.39 14.94
N THR A 43 -11.36 37.91 13.73
CA THR A 43 -12.38 37.33 12.83
C THR A 43 -13.11 36.12 13.42
N ALA A 44 -12.49 35.38 14.34
CA ALA A 44 -13.15 34.27 15.04
C ALA A 44 -14.27 34.75 15.97
N ALA A 45 -14.18 35.96 16.53
CA ALA A 45 -15.20 36.50 17.43
C ALA A 45 -16.49 36.93 16.70
N SER A 46 -16.41 37.15 15.39
CA SER A 46 -17.55 37.51 14.54
C SER A 46 -18.02 36.38 13.63
N ALA A 47 -17.37 35.22 13.67
CA ALA A 47 -17.75 34.05 12.88
C ALA A 47 -18.82 33.21 13.58
N ASP A 48 -19.76 32.68 12.79
CA ASP A 48 -20.78 31.75 13.30
C ASP A 48 -20.13 30.49 13.87
N MET A 49 -20.67 30.00 14.98
CA MET A 49 -20.30 28.66 15.48
C MET A 49 -21.04 27.58 14.69
N THR A 50 -20.50 26.37 14.69
CA THR A 50 -21.19 25.19 14.17
C THR A 50 -22.57 25.01 14.82
N THR A 51 -23.56 24.57 14.04
CA THR A 51 -24.97 24.48 14.46
C THR A 51 -25.37 23.08 14.89
N SER A 52 -24.60 22.06 14.51
CA SER A 52 -24.80 20.67 14.90
C SER A 52 -23.46 19.93 14.90
N ARG A 53 -23.46 18.72 15.46
CA ARG A 53 -22.27 17.86 15.49
C ARG A 53 -21.72 17.55 14.10
N ASP A 54 -22.55 17.53 13.05
CA ASP A 54 -22.17 17.14 11.69
C ASP A 54 -22.18 18.34 10.71
N ASP A 55 -22.13 19.58 11.20
CA ASP A 55 -22.19 20.80 10.38
C ASP A 55 -20.97 20.93 9.45
N PRO A 56 -21.13 20.80 8.11
CA PRO A 56 -20.01 20.83 7.18
C PRO A 56 -19.74 22.25 6.62
N THR A 57 -20.39 23.30 7.16
CA THR A 57 -20.35 24.66 6.60
C THR A 57 -18.96 25.30 6.75
N PRO A 58 -18.25 25.62 5.66
CA PRO A 58 -16.93 26.24 5.74
C PRO A 58 -16.96 27.61 6.39
N GLY A 59 -15.91 27.94 7.15
CA GLY A 59 -15.72 29.25 7.78
C GLY A 59 -16.35 29.41 9.16
N ARG A 60 -17.10 28.42 9.66
CA ARG A 60 -17.63 28.42 11.04
C ARG A 60 -16.57 28.08 12.07
N VAL A 61 -16.70 28.64 13.28
CA VAL A 61 -15.91 28.26 14.45
C VAL A 61 -16.40 26.91 14.96
N ASN A 62 -15.49 25.94 15.03
CA ASN A 62 -15.82 24.59 15.45
C ASN A 62 -16.01 24.52 16.98
N LYS A 63 -17.16 24.02 17.44
CA LYS A 63 -17.36 23.70 18.87
C LYS A 63 -16.57 22.44 19.24
N THR A 64 -16.09 22.35 20.48
CA THR A 64 -15.43 21.13 20.97
C THR A 64 -16.36 19.92 20.83
N GLY A 65 -15.96 18.92 20.05
CA GLY A 65 -16.73 17.70 19.82
C GLY A 65 -17.63 17.70 18.58
N ASP A 66 -17.77 18.83 17.89
CA ASP A 66 -18.39 18.91 16.57
C ASP A 66 -17.43 18.40 15.48
N TYR A 67 -17.96 18.24 14.26
CA TYR A 67 -17.34 17.58 13.11
C TYR A 67 -15.88 18.02 12.91
N GLY A 68 -15.01 17.09 12.51
CA GLY A 68 -13.57 17.27 12.50
C GLY A 68 -13.01 18.39 11.59
N ILE A 69 -11.68 18.45 11.51
CA ILE A 69 -10.95 19.48 10.76
C ILE A 69 -10.96 19.26 9.23
N GLY A 70 -12.10 19.44 8.53
CA GLY A 70 -12.03 19.63 7.08
C GLY A 70 -13.26 19.35 6.21
N LEU A 71 -13.16 19.86 4.99
CA LEU A 71 -13.99 19.50 3.83
C LEU A 71 -13.75 18.04 3.40
N PRO A 72 -14.68 17.41 2.67
CA PRO A 72 -14.38 16.16 1.98
C PRO A 72 -13.15 16.32 1.08
N LEU A 73 -12.40 15.23 0.89
CA LEU A 73 -11.18 15.23 0.08
C LEU A 73 -11.41 15.69 -1.37
N SER A 74 -12.62 15.51 -1.90
CA SER A 74 -13.03 16.05 -3.21
C SER A 74 -12.91 17.58 -3.30
N GLY A 75 -12.95 18.30 -2.18
CA GLY A 75 -12.71 19.74 -2.11
C GLY A 75 -11.24 20.15 -1.94
N ARG A 76 -10.31 19.19 -1.85
CA ARG A 76 -8.86 19.41 -1.66
C ARG A 76 -8.04 18.70 -2.73
N ILE A 77 -8.37 18.94 -3.99
CA ILE A 77 -7.67 18.33 -5.14
C ILE A 77 -6.28 18.94 -5.29
N ILE A 78 -5.27 18.08 -5.40
CA ILE A 78 -3.90 18.44 -5.76
C ILE A 78 -3.41 17.58 -6.93
N THR A 79 -2.55 18.16 -7.76
CA THR A 79 -1.95 17.50 -8.93
C THR A 79 -0.51 17.06 -8.69
N SER A 80 0.09 17.38 -7.55
CA SER A 80 1.44 16.93 -7.20
C SER A 80 1.54 16.71 -5.70
N ARG A 81 2.17 15.60 -5.30
CA ARG A 81 2.45 15.29 -3.89
C ARG A 81 3.40 16.29 -3.23
N ALA A 82 4.14 17.08 -4.00
CA ALA A 82 5.08 18.09 -3.50
C ALA A 82 4.38 19.29 -2.86
N PHE A 83 3.15 19.59 -3.30
CA PHE A 83 2.38 20.73 -2.79
C PHE A 83 2.18 20.70 -1.27
N PRO A 84 1.66 19.61 -0.65
CA PRO A 84 1.53 19.54 0.79
C PRO A 84 2.86 19.48 1.55
N ILE A 85 3.95 19.03 0.91
CA ILE A 85 5.29 19.04 1.52
C ILE A 85 5.77 20.48 1.69
N GLY A 86 5.62 21.32 0.66
CA GLY A 86 6.01 22.73 0.70
C GLY A 86 5.21 23.59 1.69
N LYS A 87 4.05 23.10 2.17
CA LYS A 87 3.29 23.78 3.23
C LYS A 87 3.99 23.70 4.59
N ALA A 88 4.88 22.73 4.81
CA ALA A 88 5.54 22.48 6.09
C ALA A 88 4.56 22.48 7.29
N CYS A 89 3.40 21.85 7.12
CA CYS A 89 2.35 21.74 8.13
C CYS A 89 2.37 20.38 8.84
N GLY A 90 2.06 20.34 10.13
CA GLY A 90 2.12 19.11 10.93
C GLY A 90 1.37 17.93 10.29
N VAL A 91 0.12 18.14 9.85
CA VAL A 91 -0.63 17.17 9.04
C VAL A 91 -1.45 17.86 7.96
N SER A 92 -1.50 17.27 6.77
CA SER A 92 -2.41 17.63 5.69
C SER A 92 -3.06 16.40 5.09
N PHE A 93 -4.31 16.61 4.65
CA PHE A 93 -5.12 15.62 3.94
C PHE A 93 -5.52 16.25 2.61
N ASP A 94 -5.15 15.59 1.52
CA ASP A 94 -5.37 16.07 0.16
C ASP A 94 -5.81 14.91 -0.74
N TYR A 95 -6.50 15.23 -1.83
CA TYR A 95 -6.88 14.29 -2.87
C TYR A 95 -5.90 14.39 -4.03
N LEU A 96 -5.03 13.38 -4.19
CA LEU A 96 -3.99 13.38 -5.21
C LEU A 96 -4.47 12.70 -6.49
N THR A 97 -4.45 13.46 -7.59
CA THR A 97 -4.90 13.01 -8.93
C THR A 97 -3.81 13.07 -10.00
N GLY A 98 -2.68 13.69 -9.71
CA GLY A 98 -1.66 14.00 -10.71
C GLY A 98 -0.34 13.24 -10.53
N GLN A 99 0.76 13.98 -10.61
CA GLN A 99 2.12 13.48 -10.70
C GLN A 99 2.63 12.87 -9.38
N ASP A 100 3.68 12.04 -9.50
CA ASP A 100 4.44 11.44 -8.39
C ASP A 100 3.65 10.55 -7.42
N ARG A 101 2.45 10.12 -7.80
CA ARG A 101 1.67 9.06 -7.15
C ARG A 101 2.34 7.68 -7.28
N PRO A 102 1.93 6.67 -6.48
CA PRO A 102 2.39 5.30 -6.67
C PRO A 102 2.15 4.79 -8.10
N PRO A 103 3.07 3.98 -8.67
CA PRO A 103 2.85 3.28 -9.95
C PRO A 103 1.54 2.48 -9.92
N SER A 104 0.87 2.30 -11.06
CA SER A 104 -0.48 1.68 -11.20
C SER A 104 -1.66 2.38 -10.50
N SER A 105 -1.34 3.35 -9.63
CA SER A 105 -2.09 4.57 -9.34
C SER A 105 -3.19 4.99 -10.30
N THR A 106 -4.43 5.31 -9.89
CA THR A 106 -5.26 6.30 -10.61
C THR A 106 -5.38 7.59 -9.79
N ASP A 107 -5.98 7.48 -8.61
CA ASP A 107 -6.40 8.59 -7.78
C ASP A 107 -6.57 8.09 -6.33
N GLY A 108 -6.40 8.97 -5.35
CA GLY A 108 -6.46 8.51 -3.96
C GLY A 108 -6.21 9.58 -2.91
N ALA A 109 -6.44 9.20 -1.66
CA ALA A 109 -6.21 10.07 -0.52
C ALA A 109 -4.72 10.12 -0.18
N LEU A 110 -4.19 11.32 0.02
CA LEU A 110 -2.83 11.56 0.46
C LEU A 110 -2.86 12.19 1.86
N MET A 111 -2.22 11.53 2.81
CA MET A 111 -1.91 12.10 4.11
C MET A 111 -0.43 12.48 4.15
N THR A 112 -0.12 13.73 4.44
CA THR A 112 1.26 14.23 4.53
C THR A 112 1.52 14.78 5.93
N LEU A 113 2.53 14.22 6.57
CA LEU A 113 3.06 14.65 7.87
C LEU A 113 4.42 15.31 7.59
N THR A 114 4.53 16.61 7.84
CA THR A 114 5.79 17.34 7.60
C THR A 114 6.30 17.99 8.88
N TYR A 115 7.60 17.86 9.11
CA TYR A 115 8.34 18.70 10.05
C TYR A 115 8.86 19.96 9.33
N ASN A 116 9.39 19.78 8.11
CA ASN A 116 9.71 20.81 7.13
C ASN A 116 9.70 20.18 5.72
N ASP A 117 10.23 20.87 4.72
CA ASP A 117 10.32 20.39 3.33
C ASP A 117 11.39 19.30 3.10
N GLU A 118 12.25 19.05 4.09
CA GLU A 118 13.28 18.01 4.08
C GLU A 118 12.92 16.75 4.88
N PHE A 119 12.08 16.89 5.90
CA PHE A 119 11.69 15.83 6.84
C PHE A 119 10.19 15.64 6.81
N TYR A 120 9.75 14.57 6.16
CA TYR A 120 8.33 14.29 6.00
C TYR A 120 8.03 12.80 5.80
N PHE A 121 6.78 12.46 6.06
CA PHE A 121 6.20 11.15 5.80
C PHE A 121 4.89 11.33 5.04
N GLN A 122 4.70 10.59 3.96
CA GLN A 122 3.43 10.57 3.25
C GLN A 122 2.87 9.14 3.22
N THR A 123 1.56 9.04 3.39
CA THR A 123 0.79 7.82 3.16
C THR A 123 -0.23 8.09 2.07
N TYR A 124 -0.28 7.20 1.08
CA TYR A 124 -1.24 7.25 0.00
C TYR A 124 -2.17 6.04 0.08
N PHE A 125 -3.47 6.31 0.00
CA PHE A 125 -4.54 5.31 0.03
C PHE A 125 -5.20 5.27 -1.35
N ASP A 126 -4.97 4.20 -2.09
CA ASP A 126 -5.53 4.00 -3.43
C ASP A 126 -7.01 3.57 -3.32
N TRP A 127 -7.91 4.33 -3.94
CA TRP A 127 -9.35 4.02 -3.90
C TRP A 127 -9.79 2.90 -4.83
N ARG A 128 -9.02 2.62 -5.88
CA ARG A 128 -9.38 1.65 -6.91
C ARG A 128 -8.86 0.27 -6.55
N LEU A 129 -7.59 0.22 -6.14
CA LEU A 129 -6.91 -1.03 -5.83
C LEU A 129 -6.97 -1.39 -4.34
N GLY A 130 -7.31 -0.43 -3.47
CA GLY A 130 -7.32 -0.64 -2.02
C GLY A 130 -5.93 -0.75 -1.40
N ASP A 131 -4.88 -0.45 -2.17
CA ASP A 131 -3.50 -0.53 -1.72
C ASP A 131 -3.09 0.70 -0.90
N LEU A 132 -2.23 0.45 0.09
CA LEU A 132 -1.61 1.50 0.90
C LEU A 132 -0.13 1.63 0.54
N HIS A 133 0.31 2.86 0.31
CA HIS A 133 1.69 3.16 -0.05
C HIS A 133 2.27 4.21 0.89
N THR A 134 3.56 4.09 1.22
CA THR A 134 4.26 5.11 2.00
C THR A 134 5.56 5.56 1.36
N ILE A 135 5.91 6.80 1.64
CA ILE A 135 7.19 7.39 1.29
C ILE A 135 7.64 8.27 2.46
N SER A 136 8.93 8.30 2.73
CA SER A 136 9.49 9.09 3.81
C SER A 136 10.80 9.72 3.37
N LYS A 137 11.02 10.97 3.76
CA LYS A 137 12.32 11.64 3.67
C LYS A 137 12.75 11.97 5.08
N ALA A 138 13.91 11.47 5.49
CA ALA A 138 14.50 11.74 6.80
C ALA A 138 15.88 12.43 6.68
N THR A 139 16.42 12.53 5.48
CA THR A 139 17.64 13.28 5.15
C THR A 139 17.53 13.80 3.71
N PRO A 140 18.32 14.82 3.32
CA PRO A 140 18.38 15.30 1.93
C PRO A 140 18.70 14.21 0.90
N THR A 141 19.41 13.16 1.31
CA THR A 141 19.87 12.06 0.46
C THR A 141 18.97 10.81 0.52
N THR A 142 17.92 10.80 1.35
CA THR A 142 17.02 9.65 1.46
C THR A 142 16.33 9.40 0.12
N ALA A 143 16.52 8.21 -0.45
CA ALA A 143 15.87 7.81 -1.68
C ALA A 143 14.34 7.80 -1.52
N GLN A 144 13.66 8.46 -2.46
CA GLN A 144 12.22 8.66 -2.42
C GLN A 144 11.53 7.64 -3.30
N VAL A 145 11.21 6.48 -2.72
CA VAL A 145 10.52 5.41 -3.44
C VAL A 145 9.24 5.05 -2.69
N TRP A 146 8.14 4.93 -3.44
CA TRP A 146 6.90 4.41 -2.91
C TRP A 146 7.05 2.96 -2.47
N ARG A 147 6.67 2.69 -1.23
CA ARG A 147 6.66 1.34 -0.64
C ARG A 147 5.22 0.91 -0.46
N LYS A 148 4.81 -0.15 -1.15
CA LYS A 148 3.49 -0.78 -1.01
C LYS A 148 3.44 -1.60 0.28
N PHE A 149 2.32 -1.51 1.01
CA PHE A 149 2.04 -2.39 2.14
C PHE A 149 1.43 -3.70 1.65
N TYR A 150 1.93 -4.80 2.22
CA TYR A 150 1.39 -6.11 1.94
C TYR A 150 0.31 -6.49 2.97
N ASN A 151 -0.77 -7.07 2.47
CA ASN A 151 -1.89 -7.63 3.22
C ASN A 151 -2.21 -9.03 2.67
N ASN A 152 -3.20 -9.71 3.24
CA ASN A 152 -3.55 -11.07 2.80
C ASN A 152 -3.99 -11.13 1.33
N ASP A 153 -4.56 -10.05 0.79
CA ASP A 153 -5.08 -10.00 -0.58
C ASP A 153 -3.96 -9.84 -1.62
N ASN A 154 -2.86 -9.17 -1.27
CA ASN A 154 -1.75 -8.91 -2.21
C ASN A 154 -0.46 -9.67 -1.85
N ALA A 155 -0.38 -10.36 -0.70
CA ALA A 155 0.77 -11.18 -0.36
C ALA A 155 0.85 -12.44 -1.24
N LEU A 156 -0.30 -13.07 -1.52
CA LEU A 156 -0.45 -14.25 -2.36
C LEU A 156 -1.32 -13.93 -3.57
N GLY A 157 -0.74 -13.97 -4.77
CA GLY A 157 -1.43 -13.64 -6.02
C GLY A 157 -0.45 -13.66 -7.19
N LEU A 158 -0.86 -13.16 -8.36
CA LEU A 158 0.05 -13.08 -9.51
C LEU A 158 1.23 -12.16 -9.18
N VAL A 159 2.46 -12.66 -9.24
CA VAL A 159 3.65 -11.87 -8.92
C VAL A 159 3.84 -10.72 -9.93
N SER A 160 3.32 -10.87 -11.15
CA SER A 160 3.26 -9.78 -12.14
C SER A 160 2.41 -8.58 -11.69
N ASN A 161 1.47 -8.79 -10.77
CA ASN A 161 0.62 -7.74 -10.20
C ASN A 161 1.20 -7.17 -8.90
N GLY A 162 2.45 -7.52 -8.57
CA GLY A 162 3.15 -7.03 -7.40
C GLY A 162 2.92 -7.86 -6.14
N ALA A 163 2.45 -9.10 -6.24
CA ALA A 163 2.38 -10.01 -5.10
C ALA A 163 3.75 -10.59 -4.72
N LEU A 164 3.90 -11.03 -3.47
CA LEU A 164 5.17 -11.64 -3.00
C LEU A 164 5.34 -13.07 -3.53
N LEU A 165 4.24 -13.81 -3.59
CA LEU A 165 4.18 -15.24 -3.89
C LEU A 165 3.02 -15.51 -4.84
N GLU A 166 3.22 -16.38 -5.81
CA GLU A 166 2.19 -16.93 -6.70
C GLU A 166 2.26 -18.44 -6.61
N PHE A 167 1.12 -19.10 -6.46
CA PHE A 167 0.99 -20.55 -6.58
C PHE A 167 0.00 -20.88 -7.68
N GLY A 168 0.27 -21.95 -8.42
CA GLY A 168 -0.65 -22.45 -9.43
C GLY A 168 -0.42 -23.92 -9.73
N SER A 169 -1.36 -24.51 -10.45
CA SER A 169 -1.36 -25.92 -10.83
C SER A 169 -1.93 -26.08 -12.23
N ASN A 170 -1.39 -27.03 -12.99
CA ASN A 170 -1.96 -27.47 -14.25
C ASN A 170 -1.68 -28.97 -14.47
N ALA A 171 -2.06 -29.51 -15.64
CA ALA A 171 -1.86 -30.93 -15.95
C ALA A 171 -0.39 -31.40 -15.89
N ASN A 172 0.56 -30.47 -15.93
CA ASN A 172 1.98 -30.76 -15.83
C ASN A 172 2.52 -30.72 -14.39
N GLY A 173 1.72 -30.33 -13.40
CA GLY A 173 2.13 -30.26 -11.99
C GLY A 173 1.85 -28.89 -11.38
N ASP A 174 2.51 -28.62 -10.26
CA ASP A 174 2.33 -27.43 -9.46
C ASP A 174 3.55 -26.52 -9.52
N TYR A 175 3.36 -25.24 -9.24
CA TYR A 175 4.45 -24.28 -9.15
C TYR A 175 4.24 -23.22 -8.07
N ALA A 176 5.36 -22.65 -7.65
CA ALA A 176 5.45 -21.46 -6.83
C ALA A 176 6.42 -20.46 -7.48
N ARG A 177 6.00 -19.21 -7.67
CA ARG A 177 6.87 -18.09 -8.06
C ARG A 177 7.00 -17.11 -6.93
N PHE A 178 8.22 -16.63 -6.74
CA PHE A 178 8.57 -15.67 -5.72
C PHE A 178 8.92 -14.34 -6.37
N ALA A 179 8.54 -13.22 -5.76
CA ALA A 179 8.90 -11.87 -6.22
C ALA A 179 10.42 -11.66 -6.34
N SER A 180 11.23 -12.44 -5.60
CA SER A 180 12.69 -12.47 -5.72
C SER A 180 13.19 -12.96 -7.09
N GLY A 181 12.34 -13.64 -7.86
CA GLY A 181 12.68 -14.29 -9.13
C GLY A 181 12.95 -15.78 -9.04
N VAL A 182 12.85 -16.39 -7.84
CA VAL A 182 12.92 -17.85 -7.67
C VAL A 182 11.61 -18.48 -8.14
N GLN A 183 11.72 -19.62 -8.82
CA GLN A 183 10.60 -20.49 -9.18
C GLN A 183 10.88 -21.91 -8.71
N ILE A 184 9.86 -22.55 -8.16
CA ILE A 184 9.85 -23.96 -7.81
C ILE A 184 8.70 -24.59 -8.60
N CYS A 185 8.99 -25.64 -9.35
CA CYS A 185 7.98 -26.48 -9.98
C CYS A 185 8.09 -27.87 -9.35
N TRP A 186 6.98 -28.57 -9.13
CA TRP A 186 7.00 -29.95 -8.68
C TRP A 186 5.88 -30.77 -9.30
N ARG A 187 6.12 -32.07 -9.39
CA ARG A 187 5.13 -33.06 -9.82
C ARG A 187 5.32 -34.30 -8.97
N THR A 188 4.28 -34.71 -8.28
CA THR A 188 4.33 -35.82 -7.32
C THR A 188 4.29 -37.20 -7.96
N SER A 189 3.78 -37.30 -9.19
CA SER A 189 3.78 -38.54 -9.96
C SER A 189 3.80 -38.28 -11.47
N ILE A 190 4.71 -38.94 -12.17
CA ILE A 190 4.73 -39.09 -13.62
C ILE A 190 5.13 -40.53 -13.97
N ALA A 191 4.35 -41.18 -14.83
CA ALA A 191 4.66 -42.52 -15.30
C ALA A 191 5.79 -42.45 -16.36
N PRO A 192 6.82 -43.30 -16.27
CA PRO A 192 7.80 -43.44 -17.32
C PRO A 192 7.24 -44.27 -18.49
N GLU A 193 7.88 -44.11 -19.63
CA GLU A 193 7.72 -44.95 -20.81
C GLU A 193 9.00 -45.76 -21.04
N LEU A 194 8.86 -46.90 -21.72
CA LEU A 194 10.01 -47.68 -22.16
C LEU A 194 10.66 -46.99 -23.35
N VAL A 195 11.79 -46.33 -23.13
CA VAL A 195 12.55 -45.68 -24.21
C VAL A 195 13.30 -46.73 -25.02
N ASN A 196 13.92 -47.68 -24.33
CA ASN A 196 14.56 -48.88 -24.88
C ASN A 196 14.90 -49.85 -23.74
N SER A 197 15.47 -51.01 -24.05
CA SER A 197 15.85 -52.00 -23.03
C SER A 197 16.86 -51.47 -22.00
N SER A 198 17.60 -50.40 -22.29
CA SER A 198 18.56 -49.81 -21.36
C SER A 198 18.01 -48.60 -20.60
N ASN A 199 16.80 -48.13 -20.89
CA ASN A 199 16.27 -46.89 -20.32
C ASN A 199 14.72 -46.87 -20.25
N ILE A 200 14.20 -46.61 -19.05
CA ILE A 200 12.82 -46.13 -18.86
C ILE A 200 12.87 -44.66 -18.43
N GLY A 201 12.00 -43.83 -18.98
CA GLY A 201 12.03 -42.40 -18.71
C GLY A 201 10.74 -41.67 -18.99
N ALA A 202 10.60 -40.51 -18.35
CA ALA A 202 9.47 -39.62 -18.53
C ALA A 202 9.97 -38.22 -18.90
N THR A 203 9.41 -37.64 -19.96
CA THR A 203 9.60 -36.22 -20.26
C THR A 203 8.62 -35.41 -19.42
N TRP A 204 9.14 -34.57 -18.54
CA TRP A 204 8.34 -33.65 -17.75
C TRP A 204 8.41 -32.24 -18.34
N ASN A 205 7.27 -31.77 -18.85
CA ASN A 205 7.08 -30.35 -19.15
C ASN A 205 6.85 -29.61 -17.83
N PHE A 206 7.54 -28.50 -17.58
CA PHE A 206 7.30 -27.73 -16.37
C PHE A 206 5.92 -27.03 -16.46
N PRO A 207 5.17 -26.96 -15.34
CA PRO A 207 3.91 -26.24 -15.30
C PRO A 207 4.07 -24.75 -15.63
N MET A 208 5.21 -24.15 -15.31
CA MET A 208 5.61 -22.81 -15.76
C MET A 208 7.08 -22.82 -16.25
N PRO A 209 7.42 -22.02 -17.28
CA PRO A 209 8.78 -21.97 -17.80
C PRO A 209 9.74 -21.27 -16.86
N PHE A 210 11.01 -21.70 -16.89
CA PHE A 210 12.15 -21.01 -16.27
C PHE A 210 12.77 -19.99 -17.23
N LEU A 211 13.66 -19.15 -16.70
CA LEU A 211 14.39 -18.12 -17.44
C LEU A 211 15.35 -18.77 -18.46
N ALA A 212 15.31 -18.29 -19.71
CA ALA A 212 16.25 -18.72 -20.74
C ALA A 212 17.70 -18.40 -20.34
N GLY A 213 18.61 -19.37 -20.52
CA GLY A 213 20.02 -19.23 -20.14
C GLY A 213 20.35 -19.56 -18.68
N ALA A 214 19.35 -19.73 -17.81
CA ALA A 214 19.52 -20.20 -16.44
C ALA A 214 18.79 -21.53 -16.25
N LEU A 215 19.48 -22.64 -16.52
CA LEU A 215 18.90 -23.98 -16.39
C LEU A 215 18.55 -24.27 -14.92
N PRO A 216 17.34 -24.76 -14.61
CA PRO A 216 16.96 -25.12 -13.25
C PRO A 216 17.74 -26.34 -12.76
N ASN A 217 17.90 -26.44 -11.44
CA ASN A 217 18.35 -27.67 -10.81
C ASN A 217 17.15 -28.60 -10.62
N ILE A 218 17.33 -29.89 -10.87
CA ILE A 218 16.25 -30.88 -10.80
C ILE A 218 16.65 -32.00 -9.85
N MET A 219 15.71 -32.35 -8.98
CA MET A 219 15.77 -33.53 -8.15
C MET A 219 14.67 -34.49 -8.61
N VAL A 220 15.01 -35.77 -8.66
CA VAL A 220 14.09 -36.86 -8.99
C VAL A 220 14.16 -37.91 -7.90
N ASN A 221 13.01 -38.47 -7.55
CA ASN A 221 12.89 -39.64 -6.68
C ASN A 221 11.85 -40.60 -7.27
N PHE A 222 11.85 -41.84 -6.80
CA PHE A 222 10.71 -42.73 -7.03
C PHE A 222 9.53 -42.23 -6.19
N ALA A 223 8.38 -42.08 -6.84
CA ALA A 223 7.11 -41.80 -6.17
C ALA A 223 6.39 -43.10 -5.79
N SER A 224 6.44 -44.10 -6.67
CA SER A 224 5.89 -45.43 -6.45
C SER A 224 6.56 -46.44 -7.37
N GLY A 225 6.37 -47.72 -7.06
CA GLY A 225 6.59 -48.81 -8.01
C GLY A 225 7.55 -49.88 -7.53
N GLU A 226 7.23 -51.11 -7.91
CA GLU A 226 8.12 -52.26 -7.88
C GLU A 226 8.30 -52.72 -9.32
N LEU A 227 9.54 -53.06 -9.69
CA LEU A 227 9.76 -53.67 -11.00
C LEU A 227 9.17 -55.08 -11.00
N ALA A 228 8.58 -55.50 -12.12
CA ALA A 228 8.01 -56.84 -12.27
C ALA A 228 9.03 -57.96 -11.96
N VAL A 229 10.32 -57.69 -12.18
CA VAL A 229 11.44 -58.56 -11.81
C VAL A 229 12.57 -57.72 -11.22
N ARG A 230 13.27 -58.22 -10.20
CA ARG A 230 14.45 -57.56 -9.61
C ARG A 230 15.55 -57.40 -10.67
N LYS A 231 16.00 -56.16 -10.88
CA LYS A 231 17.01 -55.79 -11.89
C LYS A 231 18.11 -54.92 -11.29
N LEU A 232 19.29 -54.95 -11.90
CA LEU A 232 20.37 -54.01 -11.61
C LEU A 232 20.19 -52.77 -12.48
N PHE A 233 20.05 -51.61 -11.83
CA PHE A 233 19.87 -50.32 -12.50
C PHE A 233 20.56 -49.21 -11.69
N ASN A 234 20.86 -48.09 -12.35
CA ASN A 234 21.36 -46.89 -11.72
C ASN A 234 20.20 -46.09 -11.12
N GLY A 235 20.40 -45.45 -9.96
CA GLY A 235 19.37 -44.58 -9.35
C GLY A 235 18.79 -43.55 -10.32
N PRO A 236 17.58 -43.04 -10.05
CA PRO A 236 16.89 -42.14 -10.97
C PRO A 236 17.72 -40.88 -11.19
N GLY A 237 17.90 -40.51 -12.45
CA GLY A 237 18.59 -39.30 -12.87
C GLY A 237 17.65 -38.39 -13.64
N ALA A 238 17.90 -37.09 -13.59
CA ALA A 238 17.18 -36.11 -14.40
C ALA A 238 18.14 -35.20 -15.15
N ALA A 239 17.80 -34.89 -16.40
CA ALA A 239 18.54 -33.97 -17.24
C ALA A 239 17.61 -32.87 -17.78
N VAL A 240 17.97 -31.62 -17.53
CA VAL A 240 17.29 -30.46 -18.11
C VAL A 240 17.52 -30.47 -19.62
N ARG A 241 16.45 -30.34 -20.41
CA ARG A 241 16.56 -30.29 -21.88
C ARG A 241 16.34 -28.87 -22.41
N SER A 242 15.50 -28.10 -21.73
CA SER A 242 15.21 -26.70 -22.04
C SER A 242 14.66 -25.99 -20.79
N PRO A 243 14.45 -24.66 -20.84
CA PRO A 243 13.76 -23.95 -19.75
C PRO A 243 12.30 -24.40 -19.54
N PHE A 244 11.78 -25.26 -20.42
CA PHE A 244 10.40 -25.75 -20.41
C PHE A 244 10.29 -27.22 -20.02
N THR A 245 11.37 -28.00 -20.12
CA THR A 245 11.28 -29.47 -20.03
C THR A 245 12.52 -30.12 -19.44
N CYS A 246 12.32 -31.28 -18.81
CA CYS A 246 13.40 -32.20 -18.47
C CYS A 246 13.04 -33.64 -18.83
N LEU A 247 14.06 -34.49 -18.86
CA LEU A 247 13.92 -35.94 -18.94
C LEU A 247 14.36 -36.53 -17.60
N ALA A 248 13.46 -37.24 -16.93
CA ALA A 248 13.83 -38.14 -15.82
C ALA A 248 13.90 -39.57 -16.33
N SER A 249 14.91 -40.31 -15.90
CA SER A 249 15.16 -41.66 -16.39
C SER A 249 15.91 -42.52 -15.39
N VAL A 250 15.73 -43.83 -15.54
CA VAL A 250 16.49 -44.87 -14.86
C VAL A 250 17.20 -45.69 -15.93
N TRP A 251 18.51 -45.94 -15.74
CA TRP A 251 19.34 -46.64 -16.72
C TRP A 251 19.74 -48.04 -16.26
N SER A 252 19.79 -48.99 -17.18
CA SER A 252 20.28 -50.35 -16.97
C SER A 252 21.10 -50.84 -18.17
N GLN A 253 21.79 -51.98 -18.04
CA GLN A 253 22.47 -52.64 -19.17
C GLN A 253 21.51 -53.55 -19.96
N GLY A 254 20.46 -52.97 -20.55
CA GLY A 254 19.54 -53.71 -21.42
C GLY A 254 18.50 -54.57 -20.70
N ALA A 255 18.13 -54.25 -19.46
CA ALA A 255 17.27 -55.09 -18.63
C ALA A 255 15.77 -54.75 -18.68
N PHE A 256 15.36 -53.59 -19.20
CA PHE A 256 13.97 -53.12 -19.16
C PHE A 256 13.10 -53.68 -20.28
N GLY A 257 11.81 -53.88 -19.98
CA GLY A 257 10.74 -54.23 -20.89
C GLY A 257 9.43 -53.56 -20.46
N HIS A 258 8.36 -53.75 -21.25
CA HIS A 258 7.08 -53.06 -21.03
C HIS A 258 6.43 -53.39 -19.68
N ALA A 259 6.61 -54.61 -19.18
CA ALA A 259 6.07 -55.03 -17.88
C ALA A 259 6.68 -54.27 -16.69
N ASP A 260 7.81 -53.59 -16.87
CA ASP A 260 8.45 -52.82 -15.80
C ASP A 260 7.87 -51.41 -15.62
N LEU A 261 6.95 -50.99 -16.49
CA LEU A 261 6.33 -49.66 -16.42
C LEU A 261 5.15 -49.63 -15.45
N ASP A 262 4.55 -50.78 -15.16
CA ASP A 262 3.34 -50.86 -14.36
C ASP A 262 3.64 -50.52 -12.88
N GLY A 263 2.92 -49.54 -12.34
CA GLY A 263 3.10 -49.03 -10.98
C GLY A 263 4.33 -48.16 -10.71
N VAL A 264 5.29 -48.07 -11.64
CA VAL A 264 6.47 -47.19 -11.50
C VAL A 264 6.11 -45.75 -11.80
N SER A 265 6.48 -44.84 -10.91
CA SER A 265 6.35 -43.41 -11.16
C SER A 265 7.46 -42.60 -10.50
N PHE A 266 7.74 -41.42 -11.05
CA PHE A 266 8.73 -40.49 -10.52
C PHE A 266 8.05 -39.30 -9.82
N SER A 267 8.66 -38.82 -8.75
CA SER A 267 8.41 -37.51 -8.14
C SER A 267 9.55 -36.59 -8.51
N LEU A 268 9.24 -35.38 -8.97
CA LEU A 268 10.22 -34.41 -9.44
C LEU A 268 10.01 -33.05 -8.80
N VAL A 269 11.13 -32.37 -8.52
CA VAL A 269 11.16 -30.97 -8.11
C VAL A 269 12.22 -30.25 -8.93
N ALA A 270 11.85 -29.14 -9.55
CA ALA A 270 12.75 -28.25 -10.28
C ALA A 270 12.80 -26.89 -9.59
N ILE A 271 14.00 -26.37 -9.36
CA ILE A 271 14.24 -25.07 -8.71
C ILE A 271 15.13 -24.22 -9.61
N GLY A 272 14.74 -22.98 -9.87
CA GLY A 272 15.47 -22.09 -10.76
C GLY A 272 14.97 -20.66 -10.73
N ARG A 273 15.28 -19.90 -11.78
CA ARG A 273 14.90 -18.49 -11.95
C ARG A 273 13.77 -18.37 -12.97
N TRP A 274 12.86 -17.42 -12.79
CA TRP A 274 11.84 -17.06 -13.80
C TRP A 274 12.03 -15.64 -14.37
N LYS A 275 12.87 -14.82 -13.73
CA LYS A 275 13.33 -13.51 -14.19
C LYS A 275 14.77 -13.23 -13.80
#